data_AF-A0AA97AIY6-F1
#
_entry.id   AF-A0AA97AIY6-F1
#
_cell.length_a   1.000
_cell.length_b   1.000
_cell.length_c   1.000
_cell.angle_alpha   90.00
_cell.angle_beta   90.00
_cell.angle_gamma   90.00
#
_symmetry.space_group_name_H-M   'P 1'
#
loop_
_entity.id
_entity.type
_entity.pdbx_description
1 polymer ?
#
loop_
_entity_poly.entity_id
_entity_poly.type
_entity_poly.pdbx_seq_one_letter_code
_entity_poly.pdbx_strand_id
1 'polypeptide(L)'
;MPNHLLGRSLSGATAISSNQPIRNRVSASNRIDLFSFKLNSPHRLNLKFRSTGRGIEINLIRDQNQNGIIDNNEILKRTKIRSRNNNLINVPNAVAGTYFVQVGKTGSGASNYRFNLTTTPSIPTGSTTSISSPATVSVASIINQIVSLTNNFRQQNGLAPVTLNSRLSRAAQTHSENMAFQDFVSHTGVDGSSVAQRVTATGYGWSVVAENIAAGYQTATEVVQGWINSNGHRANLLNPDVTEIGIGYYFLASDSGNENWNYYWTQVFGAPV
;
A
#
# COMPACT_ATOMS: atom_id res chain seq x y z
N MET A 1 -17.89 4.71 7.42
CA MET A 1 -18.21 3.32 7.85
C MET A 1 -16.89 2.63 8.11
N PRO A 2 -16.62 2.16 9.33
CA PRO A 2 -15.34 1.56 9.71
C PRO A 2 -15.00 0.35 8.83
N ASN A 3 -13.71 0.06 8.72
CA ASN A 3 -13.12 -0.98 7.90
C ASN A 3 -13.48 -2.38 8.46
N HIS A 4 -14.73 -2.85 8.28
CA HIS A 4 -15.28 -4.12 8.83
C HIS A 4 -14.54 -5.42 8.42
N LEU A 5 -13.43 -5.30 7.70
CA LEU A 5 -12.67 -6.40 7.10
C LEU A 5 -11.27 -6.60 7.67
N LEU A 6 -10.72 -5.61 8.37
CA LEU A 6 -9.38 -5.74 8.97
C LEU A 6 -9.38 -6.78 10.07
N GLY A 7 -8.29 -7.54 10.17
CA GLY A 7 -8.14 -8.60 11.15
C GLY A 7 -8.97 -9.84 10.84
N ARG A 8 -9.72 -9.88 9.72
CA ARG A 8 -10.43 -11.09 9.30
C ARG A 8 -9.46 -12.11 8.73
N SER A 9 -9.65 -13.37 9.10
CA SER A 9 -8.89 -14.47 8.52
C SER A 9 -9.23 -14.68 7.04
N LEU A 10 -8.20 -14.99 6.26
CA LEU A 10 -8.27 -15.44 4.87
C LEU A 10 -8.41 -16.98 4.76
N SER A 11 -8.48 -17.68 5.90
CA SER A 11 -8.71 -19.12 5.95
C SER A 11 -10.09 -19.50 5.40
N GLY A 12 -10.19 -20.71 4.85
CA GLY A 12 -11.44 -21.21 4.24
C GLY A 12 -11.76 -20.60 2.86
N ALA A 13 -10.83 -19.82 2.28
CA ALA A 13 -10.99 -19.31 0.92
C ALA A 13 -11.12 -20.46 -0.10
N THR A 14 -12.11 -20.36 -0.98
CA THR A 14 -12.30 -21.32 -2.08
C THR A 14 -11.27 -21.05 -3.17
N ALA A 15 -10.40 -22.03 -3.46
CA ALA A 15 -9.41 -21.90 -4.53
C ALA A 15 -10.10 -21.80 -5.90
N ILE A 16 -9.69 -20.84 -6.73
CA ILE A 16 -10.21 -20.61 -8.08
C ILE A 16 -9.07 -20.49 -9.09
N SER A 17 -9.37 -20.86 -10.33
CA SER A 17 -8.50 -20.63 -11.49
C SER A 17 -8.99 -19.43 -12.31
N SER A 18 -8.10 -18.88 -13.12
CA SER A 18 -8.45 -17.80 -14.04
C SER A 18 -9.26 -18.30 -15.24
N ASN A 19 -9.98 -17.38 -15.88
CA ASN A 19 -10.86 -17.58 -17.03
C ASN A 19 -12.08 -18.50 -16.79
N GLN A 20 -12.37 -18.83 -15.53
CA GLN A 20 -13.59 -19.55 -15.16
C GLN A 20 -14.61 -18.59 -14.54
N PRO A 21 -15.85 -18.51 -15.08
CA PRO A 21 -16.87 -17.67 -14.50
C PRO A 21 -17.39 -18.28 -13.19
N ILE A 22 -17.20 -17.57 -12.08
CA ILE A 22 -17.74 -17.94 -10.78
C ILE A 22 -19.15 -17.35 -10.64
N ARG A 23 -20.08 -18.16 -10.13
CA ARG A 23 -21.45 -17.76 -9.82
C ARG A 23 -21.76 -18.19 -8.39
N ASN A 24 -22.22 -17.26 -7.56
CA ASN A 24 -22.60 -17.57 -6.19
C ASN A 24 -23.59 -16.53 -5.64
N ARG A 25 -23.90 -16.61 -4.34
CA ARG A 25 -24.89 -15.79 -3.66
C ARG A 25 -24.44 -15.43 -2.24
N VAL A 26 -24.43 -14.12 -1.97
CA VAL A 26 -24.32 -13.58 -0.60
C VAL A 26 -25.69 -13.16 -0.08
N SER A 27 -25.92 -13.31 1.22
CA SER A 27 -27.15 -12.95 1.94
C SER A 27 -26.86 -12.32 3.30
N ALA A 28 -27.90 -11.92 4.02
CA ALA A 28 -27.75 -11.48 5.42
C ALA A 28 -27.23 -12.59 6.35
N SER A 29 -27.49 -13.86 6.03
CA SER A 29 -27.02 -15.05 6.77
C SER A 29 -25.66 -15.58 6.31
N ASN A 30 -25.36 -15.49 5.01
CA ASN A 30 -24.02 -15.74 4.45
C ASN A 30 -23.48 -14.42 3.90
N ARG A 31 -22.85 -13.62 4.77
CA ARG A 31 -22.50 -12.25 4.42
C ARG A 31 -21.24 -12.14 3.58
N ILE A 32 -20.37 -13.15 3.53
CA ILE A 32 -19.07 -13.06 2.89
C ILE A 32 -18.75 -14.37 2.18
N ASP A 33 -18.39 -14.26 0.91
CA ASP A 33 -17.72 -15.32 0.16
C ASP A 33 -16.26 -14.90 -0.07
N LEU A 34 -15.33 -15.84 0.10
CA LEU A 34 -13.89 -15.61 -0.07
C LEU A 34 -13.29 -16.63 -1.05
N PHE A 35 -12.55 -16.13 -2.02
CA PHE A 35 -11.89 -16.94 -3.04
C PHE A 35 -10.39 -16.66 -3.06
N SER A 36 -9.57 -17.66 -3.35
CA SER A 36 -8.11 -17.52 -3.45
C SER A 36 -7.59 -17.94 -4.82
N PHE A 37 -6.53 -17.28 -5.29
CA PHE A 37 -5.79 -17.70 -6.48
C PHE A 37 -4.31 -17.31 -6.33
N LYS A 38 -3.44 -17.99 -7.06
CA LYS A 38 -1.99 -17.76 -7.02
C LYS A 38 -1.46 -17.32 -8.37
N LEU A 39 -0.59 -16.32 -8.36
CA LEU A 39 0.20 -15.92 -9.51
C LEU A 39 1.64 -16.36 -9.30
N ASN A 40 2.20 -17.12 -10.24
CA ASN A 40 3.59 -17.58 -10.17
C ASN A 40 4.57 -16.60 -10.83
N SER A 41 4.07 -15.58 -11.53
CA SER A 41 4.84 -14.53 -12.19
C SER A 41 3.96 -13.28 -12.33
N PRO A 42 4.50 -12.12 -12.73
CA PRO A 42 3.70 -10.93 -12.96
C PRO A 42 2.61 -11.15 -14.03
N HIS A 43 1.38 -10.77 -13.71
CA HIS A 43 0.24 -10.82 -14.63
C HIS A 43 -0.55 -9.52 -14.57
N ARG A 44 -1.26 -9.22 -15.65
CA ARG A 44 -2.41 -8.32 -15.61
C ARG A 44 -3.63 -9.07 -15.13
N LEU A 45 -4.32 -8.54 -14.11
CA LEU A 45 -5.57 -9.06 -13.57
C LEU A 45 -6.74 -8.20 -14.03
N ASN A 46 -7.80 -8.86 -14.49
CA ASN A 46 -9.09 -8.23 -14.69
C ASN A 46 -10.17 -9.03 -13.98
N LEU A 47 -10.87 -8.39 -13.06
CA LEU A 47 -12.03 -8.95 -12.39
C LEU A 47 -13.28 -8.23 -12.91
N LYS A 48 -13.99 -8.90 -13.81
CA LYS A 48 -15.29 -8.44 -14.34
C LYS A 48 -16.39 -8.99 -13.46
N PHE A 49 -17.20 -8.11 -12.87
CA PHE A 49 -18.23 -8.48 -11.91
C PHE A 49 -19.62 -8.00 -12.35
N ARG A 50 -20.64 -8.80 -12.06
CA ARG A 50 -22.06 -8.42 -12.14
C ARG A 50 -22.83 -8.94 -10.94
N SER A 51 -23.83 -8.18 -10.49
CA SER A 51 -24.82 -8.64 -9.51
C SER A 51 -26.24 -8.34 -9.94
N THR A 52 -27.17 -9.16 -9.47
CA THR A 52 -28.62 -9.01 -9.65
C THR A 52 -29.26 -8.14 -8.56
N GLY A 53 -28.58 -7.92 -7.44
CA GLY A 53 -29.05 -7.15 -6.28
C GLY A 53 -28.16 -5.96 -5.94
N ARG A 54 -28.54 -5.18 -4.91
CA ARG A 54 -27.80 -4.02 -4.42
C ARG A 54 -27.05 -4.33 -3.12
N GLY A 55 -26.02 -3.54 -2.85
CA GLY A 55 -25.30 -3.61 -1.58
C GLY A 55 -24.43 -4.86 -1.50
N ILE A 56 -23.61 -5.05 -2.53
CA ILE A 56 -22.43 -5.93 -2.49
C ILE A 56 -21.19 -5.04 -2.48
N GLU A 57 -20.16 -5.45 -1.75
CA GLU A 57 -18.81 -4.89 -1.80
C GLU A 57 -17.84 -5.97 -2.24
N ILE A 58 -16.88 -5.61 -3.09
CA ILE A 58 -15.85 -6.51 -3.58
C ILE A 58 -14.50 -5.94 -3.16
N ASN A 59 -13.65 -6.81 -2.65
CA ASN A 59 -12.27 -6.48 -2.33
C ASN A 59 -11.36 -7.46 -3.09
N LEU A 60 -10.39 -6.91 -3.80
CA LEU A 60 -9.25 -7.66 -4.31
C LEU A 60 -8.10 -7.44 -3.33
N ILE A 61 -7.59 -8.53 -2.78
CA ILE A 61 -6.64 -8.54 -1.68
C ILE A 61 -5.41 -9.33 -2.13
N ARG A 62 -4.22 -8.92 -1.67
CA ARG A 62 -2.99 -9.71 -1.77
C ARG A 62 -2.44 -9.84 -0.37
N ASP A 63 -2.36 -11.08 0.13
CA ASP A 63 -1.72 -11.39 1.40
C ASP A 63 -0.21 -11.20 1.22
N GLN A 64 0.31 -10.08 1.71
CA GLN A 64 1.68 -9.64 1.45
C GLN A 64 2.65 -10.23 2.46
N ASN A 65 2.22 -10.38 3.70
CA ASN A 65 3.03 -10.89 4.80
C ASN A 65 2.80 -12.38 5.08
N GLN A 66 1.88 -13.02 4.34
CA GLN A 66 1.55 -14.44 4.42
C GLN A 66 1.02 -14.87 5.80
N ASN A 67 0.43 -13.93 6.54
CA ASN A 67 -0.11 -14.20 7.87
C ASN A 67 -1.54 -14.77 7.80
N GLY A 68 -2.17 -14.79 6.62
CA GLY A 68 -3.54 -15.25 6.44
C GLY A 68 -4.60 -14.38 7.11
N ILE A 69 -4.31 -13.10 7.37
CA ILE A 69 -5.17 -12.10 8.00
C ILE A 69 -5.20 -10.85 7.12
N ILE A 70 -6.38 -10.29 6.88
CA ILE A 70 -6.51 -9.07 6.08
C ILE A 70 -5.95 -7.88 6.85
N ASP A 71 -4.85 -7.33 6.34
CA ASP A 71 -4.27 -6.08 6.81
C ASP A 71 -4.68 -4.87 5.94
N ASN A 72 -4.53 -3.66 6.49
CA ASN A 72 -4.94 -2.40 5.83
C ASN A 72 -4.25 -2.20 4.46
N ASN A 73 -2.99 -2.62 4.35
CA ASN A 73 -2.13 -2.49 3.17
C ASN A 73 -2.31 -3.62 2.13
N GLU A 74 -3.16 -4.60 2.41
CA GLU A 74 -3.34 -5.78 1.54
C GLU A 74 -4.52 -5.65 0.59
N ILE A 75 -5.44 -4.73 0.87
CA ILE A 75 -6.60 -4.46 0.03
C ILE A 75 -6.15 -3.63 -1.19
N LEU A 76 -5.89 -4.30 -2.30
CA LEU A 76 -5.43 -3.67 -3.54
C LEU A 76 -6.49 -2.79 -4.18
N LYS A 77 -7.75 -3.26 -4.20
CA LYS A 77 -8.89 -2.54 -4.75
C LYS A 77 -10.17 -2.90 -4.00
N ARG A 78 -11.03 -1.90 -3.83
CA ARG A 78 -12.35 -2.02 -3.22
C ARG A 78 -13.39 -1.33 -4.08
N THR A 79 -14.49 -2.02 -4.35
CA THR A 79 -15.61 -1.45 -5.11
C THR A 79 -16.95 -1.83 -4.49
N LYS A 80 -17.79 -0.82 -4.20
CA LYS A 80 -19.18 -1.03 -3.77
C LYS A 80 -20.10 -1.08 -4.99
N ILE A 81 -20.79 -2.20 -5.16
CA ILE A 81 -21.74 -2.42 -6.24
C ILE A 81 -23.11 -1.86 -5.82
N ARG A 82 -23.41 -0.66 -6.31
CA ARG A 82 -24.67 0.07 -6.02
C ARG A 82 -25.77 -0.13 -7.08
N SER A 83 -25.46 -0.67 -8.26
CA SER A 83 -26.39 -0.91 -9.37
C SER A 83 -25.96 -2.14 -10.22
N ARG A 84 -26.83 -2.62 -11.13
CA ARG A 84 -26.66 -3.78 -12.04
C ARG A 84 -25.53 -3.63 -13.09
N ASN A 85 -24.64 -2.66 -12.92
CA ASN A 85 -23.65 -2.30 -13.91
C ASN A 85 -22.49 -3.30 -13.96
N ASN A 86 -21.85 -3.39 -15.13
CA ASN A 86 -20.57 -4.06 -15.27
C ASN A 86 -19.52 -3.29 -14.50
N ASN A 87 -18.94 -3.93 -13.50
CA ASN A 87 -17.82 -3.37 -12.77
C ASN A 87 -16.57 -4.13 -13.19
N LEU A 88 -15.53 -3.39 -13.54
CA LEU A 88 -14.22 -3.92 -13.88
C LEU A 88 -13.22 -3.43 -12.84
N ILE A 89 -12.60 -4.35 -12.13
CA ILE A 89 -11.41 -4.08 -11.34
C ILE A 89 -10.22 -4.54 -12.19
N ASN A 90 -9.31 -3.62 -12.49
CA ASN A 90 -8.09 -3.89 -13.25
C ASN A 90 -6.87 -3.67 -12.34
N VAL A 91 -5.98 -4.66 -12.31
CA VAL A 91 -4.64 -4.54 -11.73
C VAL A 91 -3.64 -4.87 -12.83
N PRO A 92 -3.07 -3.87 -13.52
CA PRO A 92 -2.29 -4.09 -14.74
C PRO A 92 -0.98 -4.84 -14.49
N ASN A 93 -0.41 -4.71 -13.29
CA ASN A 93 0.91 -5.23 -12.93
C ASN A 93 0.85 -5.97 -11.58
N ALA A 94 0.01 -7.00 -11.48
CA ALA A 94 -0.06 -7.82 -10.28
C ALA A 94 1.17 -8.73 -10.21
N VAL A 95 2.01 -8.53 -9.20
CA VAL A 95 3.22 -9.33 -8.95
C VAL A 95 2.88 -10.77 -8.55
N ALA A 96 3.86 -11.67 -8.60
CA ALA A 96 3.69 -13.02 -8.07
C ALA A 96 3.22 -13.01 -6.59
N GLY A 97 2.39 -13.97 -6.21
CA GLY A 97 1.87 -14.08 -4.85
C GLY A 97 0.48 -14.69 -4.77
N THR A 98 -0.05 -14.73 -3.55
CA THR A 98 -1.38 -15.24 -3.24
C THR A 98 -2.36 -14.07 -3.16
N TYR A 99 -3.46 -14.21 -3.87
CA TYR A 99 -4.49 -13.18 -3.98
C TYR A 99 -5.82 -13.74 -3.53
N PHE A 100 -6.67 -12.83 -3.06
CA PHE A 100 -8.01 -13.16 -2.61
C PHE A 100 -9.03 -12.22 -3.22
N VAL A 101 -10.18 -12.77 -3.60
CA VAL A 101 -11.37 -12.00 -3.95
C VAL A 101 -12.37 -12.21 -2.83
N GLN A 102 -12.72 -11.14 -2.14
CA GLN A 102 -13.77 -11.16 -1.14
C GLN A 102 -15.02 -10.49 -1.71
N VAL A 103 -16.16 -11.16 -1.62
CA VAL A 103 -17.47 -10.62 -1.97
C VAL A 103 -18.31 -10.53 -0.70
N GLY A 104 -18.69 -9.33 -0.30
CA GLY A 104 -19.40 -9.06 0.95
C GLY A 104 -20.77 -8.43 0.75
N LYS A 105 -21.75 -8.79 1.59
CA LYS A 105 -23.08 -8.17 1.63
C LYS A 105 -23.09 -6.96 2.57
N THR A 106 -23.38 -5.79 2.02
CA THR A 106 -23.42 -4.50 2.74
C THR A 106 -24.84 -4.00 3.04
N GLY A 107 -25.87 -4.50 2.36
CA GLY A 107 -27.28 -4.16 2.63
C GLY A 107 -28.14 -5.35 3.08
N SER A 108 -29.44 -5.14 3.29
CA SER A 108 -30.40 -6.22 3.57
C SER A 108 -30.68 -7.11 2.35
N GLY A 109 -31.27 -8.29 2.58
CA GLY A 109 -31.65 -9.25 1.54
C GLY A 109 -30.51 -10.10 1.01
N ALA A 110 -30.77 -10.82 -0.08
CA ALA A 110 -29.76 -11.62 -0.77
C ALA A 110 -29.45 -11.06 -2.15
N SER A 111 -28.27 -11.40 -2.67
CA SER A 111 -27.83 -10.92 -3.97
C SER A 111 -27.01 -12.00 -4.66
N ASN A 112 -27.50 -12.48 -5.80
CA ASN A 112 -26.73 -13.36 -6.66
C ASN A 112 -25.69 -12.52 -7.41
N TYR A 113 -24.51 -13.07 -7.58
CA TYR A 113 -23.45 -12.44 -8.34
C TYR A 113 -22.75 -13.43 -9.26
N ARG A 114 -22.08 -12.86 -10.26
CA ARG A 114 -21.13 -13.56 -11.10
C ARG A 114 -19.89 -12.72 -11.27
N PHE A 115 -18.73 -13.36 -11.27
CA PHE A 115 -17.51 -12.70 -11.69
C PHE A 115 -16.68 -13.59 -12.60
N ASN A 116 -15.85 -12.95 -13.41
CA ASN A 116 -14.82 -13.61 -14.18
C ASN A 116 -13.48 -12.94 -13.83
N LEU A 117 -12.52 -13.75 -13.41
CA LEU A 117 -11.14 -13.34 -13.16
C LEU A 117 -10.31 -13.77 -14.37
N THR A 118 -9.74 -12.82 -15.11
CA THR A 118 -8.79 -13.14 -16.17
C THR A 118 -7.39 -12.70 -15.76
N THR A 119 -6.41 -13.56 -16.01
CA THR A 119 -5.00 -13.31 -15.72
C THR A 119 -4.22 -13.50 -17.00
N THR A 120 -3.55 -12.47 -17.49
CA THR A 120 -2.68 -12.56 -18.67
C THR A 120 -1.25 -12.32 -18.24
N PRO A 121 -0.29 -13.23 -18.52
CA PRO A 121 1.12 -13.00 -18.22
C PRO A 121 1.57 -11.66 -18.77
N SER A 122 2.26 -10.87 -17.95
CA SER A 122 2.90 -9.65 -18.42
C SER A 122 4.25 -10.05 -19.03
N ILE A 123 4.39 -9.95 -20.36
CA ILE A 123 5.65 -10.31 -21.06
C ILE A 123 6.73 -9.28 -20.66
N PRO A 124 7.92 -9.70 -20.20
CA PRO A 124 9.08 -8.81 -20.07
C PRO A 124 9.70 -8.61 -21.46
N THR A 125 9.32 -7.57 -22.18
CA THR A 125 9.99 -7.18 -23.42
C THR A 125 11.31 -6.47 -23.10
N GLY A 126 12.42 -7.07 -23.55
CA GLY A 126 13.75 -6.46 -23.53
C GLY A 126 13.89 -5.27 -24.48
N SER A 127 14.75 -4.33 -24.07
CA SER A 127 15.46 -3.27 -24.80
C SER A 127 14.94 -2.83 -26.17
N THR A 128 14.29 -1.66 -26.21
CA THR A 128 14.64 -0.57 -27.13
C THR A 128 14.29 0.78 -26.49
N THR A 129 15.18 1.73 -26.78
CA THR A 129 15.28 3.15 -26.48
C THR A 129 13.94 3.93 -26.38
N SER A 130 13.80 4.73 -25.31
CA SER A 130 12.96 5.94 -25.12
C SER A 130 11.67 6.09 -25.95
N ILE A 131 10.48 6.17 -25.34
CA ILE A 131 9.83 7.39 -24.79
C ILE A 131 8.76 6.97 -23.75
N SER A 132 8.58 7.82 -22.75
CA SER A 132 7.80 7.72 -21.52
C SER A 132 6.33 7.28 -21.59
N SER A 133 5.95 6.34 -20.72
CA SER A 133 4.72 6.40 -19.91
C SER A 133 4.98 5.66 -18.59
N PRO A 134 4.67 6.23 -17.40
CA PRO A 134 5.26 5.80 -16.14
C PRO A 134 4.71 4.45 -15.71
N ALA A 135 5.62 3.49 -15.59
CA ALA A 135 5.38 2.22 -14.93
C ALA A 135 4.89 2.49 -13.50
N THR A 136 3.82 1.79 -13.08
CA THR A 136 3.49 1.66 -11.65
C THR A 136 4.66 0.95 -10.96
N VAL A 137 5.64 1.71 -10.49
CA VAL A 137 6.69 1.25 -9.60
C VAL A 137 5.99 0.69 -8.36
N SER A 138 6.24 -0.56 -7.99
CA SER A 138 5.62 -1.14 -6.81
C SER A 138 6.05 -0.34 -5.56
N VAL A 139 5.17 -0.16 -4.58
CA VAL A 139 5.52 0.57 -3.33
C VAL A 139 6.77 -0.02 -2.67
N ALA A 140 6.93 -1.35 -2.70
CA ALA A 140 8.15 -2.01 -2.23
C ALA A 140 9.39 -1.61 -3.05
N SER A 141 9.26 -1.46 -4.37
CA SER A 141 10.33 -0.94 -5.22
C SER A 141 10.64 0.54 -4.92
N ILE A 142 9.63 1.34 -4.59
CA ILE A 142 9.80 2.74 -4.18
C ILE A 142 10.55 2.82 -2.84
N ILE A 143 10.14 2.03 -1.83
CA ILE A 143 10.80 1.95 -0.52
C ILE A 143 12.26 1.54 -0.67
N ASN A 144 12.54 0.46 -1.42
CA ASN A 144 13.90 0.01 -1.67
C ASN A 144 14.74 1.06 -2.41
N GLN A 145 14.14 1.79 -3.35
CA GLN A 145 14.82 2.87 -4.06
C GLN A 145 15.18 4.03 -3.11
N ILE A 146 14.27 4.44 -2.21
CA ILE A 146 14.55 5.47 -1.21
C ILE A 146 15.68 5.05 -0.27
N VAL A 147 15.65 3.81 0.24
CA VAL A 147 16.72 3.28 1.11
C VAL A 147 18.05 3.25 0.36
N SER A 148 18.07 2.78 -0.90
CA SER A 148 19.28 2.75 -1.72
C SER A 148 19.86 4.15 -1.95
N LEU A 149 19.02 5.12 -2.36
CA LEU A 149 19.44 6.51 -2.56
C LEU A 149 19.97 7.15 -1.27
N THR A 150 19.29 6.89 -0.15
CA THR A 150 19.72 7.35 1.18
C THR A 150 21.07 6.77 1.56
N ASN A 151 21.27 5.46 1.38
CA ASN A 151 22.52 4.79 1.69
C ASN A 151 23.66 5.20 0.76
N ASN A 152 23.39 5.48 -0.52
CA ASN A 152 24.39 6.03 -1.44
C ASN A 152 24.85 7.42 -0.98
N PHE A 153 23.91 8.28 -0.61
CA PHE A 153 24.23 9.60 -0.09
C PHE A 153 25.03 9.53 1.23
N ARG A 154 24.63 8.64 2.16
CA ARG A 154 25.38 8.40 3.40
C ARG A 154 26.82 7.93 3.13
N GLN A 155 26.99 6.95 2.24
CA GLN A 155 28.32 6.42 1.88
C GLN A 155 29.21 7.47 1.22
N GLN A 156 28.65 8.31 0.33
CA GLN A 156 29.38 9.43 -0.28
C GLN A 156 29.90 10.45 0.75
N ASN A 157 29.30 10.49 1.95
CA ASN A 157 29.71 11.35 3.05
C ASN A 157 30.43 10.56 4.17
N GLY A 158 30.89 9.34 3.90
CA GLY A 158 31.69 8.54 4.84
C GLY A 158 30.89 7.91 5.99
N LEU A 159 29.57 7.83 5.87
CA LEU A 159 28.69 7.25 6.90
C LEU A 159 28.27 5.82 6.59
N ALA A 160 28.05 5.02 7.63
CA ALA A 160 27.53 3.67 7.50
C ALA A 160 26.10 3.67 6.92
N PRO A 161 25.75 2.66 6.11
CA PRO A 161 24.38 2.51 5.61
C PRO A 161 23.41 2.18 6.76
N VAL A 162 22.17 2.64 6.62
CA VAL A 162 21.07 2.28 7.51
C VAL A 162 20.33 1.05 7.00
N THR A 163 19.78 0.25 7.92
CA THR A 163 19.01 -0.97 7.61
C THR A 163 17.52 -0.75 7.79
N LEU A 164 16.69 -1.29 6.88
CA LEU A 164 15.24 -1.14 6.98
C LEU A 164 14.69 -1.87 8.22
N ASN A 165 13.94 -1.15 9.05
CA ASN A 165 13.28 -1.69 10.23
C ASN A 165 11.74 -1.60 10.08
N SER A 166 11.05 -2.71 10.34
CA SER A 166 9.59 -2.80 10.13
C SER A 166 8.78 -1.96 11.10
N ARG A 167 9.26 -1.72 12.33
CA ARG A 167 8.59 -0.88 13.33
C ARG A 167 8.67 0.59 12.96
N LEU A 168 9.87 1.06 12.58
CA LEU A 168 10.05 2.41 12.01
C LEU A 168 9.21 2.60 10.74
N SER A 169 9.17 1.58 9.86
CA SER A 169 8.37 1.63 8.63
C SER A 169 6.88 1.74 8.93
N ARG A 170 6.39 1.07 9.98
CA ARG A 170 5.00 1.20 10.43
C ARG A 170 4.68 2.62 10.90
N ALA A 171 5.57 3.24 11.67
CA ALA A 171 5.39 4.63 12.11
C ALA A 171 5.37 5.59 10.90
N ALA A 172 6.34 5.44 9.98
CA ALA A 172 6.45 6.25 8.78
C ALA A 172 5.22 6.10 7.85
N GLN A 173 4.79 4.86 7.59
CA GLN A 173 3.64 4.58 6.73
C GLN A 173 2.34 5.15 7.31
N THR A 174 2.11 4.98 8.61
CA THR A 174 0.94 5.53 9.30
C THR A 174 0.90 7.06 9.17
N HIS A 175 2.06 7.71 9.28
CA HIS A 175 2.14 9.16 9.16
C HIS A 175 1.88 9.66 7.73
N SER A 176 2.44 9.01 6.71
CA SER A 176 2.15 9.33 5.30
C SER A 176 0.66 9.15 4.96
N GLU A 177 0.01 8.12 5.48
CA GLU A 177 -1.43 7.92 5.33
C GLU A 177 -2.24 9.00 6.06
N ASN A 178 -1.83 9.37 7.27
CA ASN A 178 -2.50 10.44 8.03
C ASN A 178 -2.40 11.78 7.31
N MET A 179 -1.22 12.15 6.81
CA MET A 179 -1.05 13.37 6.03
C MET A 179 -1.99 13.39 4.81
N ALA A 180 -2.09 12.27 4.10
CA ALA A 180 -2.96 12.15 2.94
C ALA A 180 -4.46 12.19 3.28
N PHE A 181 -4.90 11.48 4.32
CA PHE A 181 -6.33 11.32 4.62
C PHE A 181 -6.90 12.40 5.53
N GLN A 182 -6.04 13.09 6.28
CA GLN A 182 -6.45 14.10 7.25
C GLN A 182 -6.04 15.51 6.85
N ASP A 183 -5.63 15.70 5.59
CA ASP A 183 -5.46 16.99 4.93
C ASP A 183 -4.44 17.91 5.63
N PHE A 184 -3.24 17.38 5.87
CA PHE A 184 -2.14 18.13 6.49
C PHE A 184 -0.75 17.63 6.07
N VAL A 185 0.26 18.52 6.09
CA VAL A 185 1.69 18.17 5.97
C VAL A 185 2.46 18.76 7.14
N SER A 186 2.74 17.93 8.16
CA SER A 186 3.43 18.36 9.39
C SER A 186 4.17 17.21 10.06
N HIS A 187 5.25 17.51 10.78
CA HIS A 187 5.94 16.55 11.64
C HIS A 187 5.09 16.14 12.85
N THR A 188 4.19 17.03 13.28
CA THR A 188 3.24 16.78 14.36
C THR A 188 2.03 16.06 13.79
N GLY A 189 1.65 14.93 14.38
CA GLY A 189 0.44 14.22 14.04
C GLY A 189 -0.80 15.05 14.35
N VAL A 190 -1.90 14.75 13.68
CA VAL A 190 -3.22 15.37 13.93
C VAL A 190 -3.68 15.28 15.39
N ASP A 191 -3.22 14.25 16.10
CA ASP A 191 -3.46 13.97 17.51
C ASP A 191 -2.45 14.66 18.45
N GLY A 192 -1.58 15.51 17.90
CA GLY A 192 -0.49 16.18 18.61
C GLY A 192 0.77 15.31 18.78
N SER A 193 0.80 14.09 18.23
CA SER A 193 1.92 13.18 18.44
C SER A 193 3.21 13.64 17.76
N SER A 194 4.35 13.51 18.44
CA SER A 194 5.68 13.65 17.84
C SER A 194 6.13 12.34 17.19
N VAL A 195 7.16 12.39 16.31
CA VAL A 195 7.75 11.17 15.73
C VAL A 195 8.20 10.19 16.81
N ALA A 196 8.79 10.68 17.90
CA ALA A 196 9.22 9.86 19.03
C ALA A 196 8.06 9.04 19.62
N GLN A 197 6.92 9.69 19.84
CA GLN A 197 5.71 9.03 20.34
C GLN A 197 5.16 8.02 19.33
N ARG A 198 5.12 8.38 18.03
CA ARG A 198 4.68 7.46 16.96
C ARG A 198 5.57 6.23 16.86
N VAL A 199 6.88 6.39 16.98
CA VAL A 199 7.87 5.29 16.96
C VAL A 199 7.73 4.42 18.20
N THR A 200 7.66 5.00 19.40
CA THR A 200 7.45 4.24 20.65
C THR A 200 6.15 3.43 20.61
N ALA A 201 5.07 3.97 20.03
CA ALA A 201 3.79 3.27 19.89
C ALA A 201 3.87 2.01 19.01
N THR A 202 4.91 1.87 18.16
CA THR A 202 5.16 0.65 17.38
C THR A 202 5.91 -0.44 18.15
N GLY A 203 6.33 -0.15 19.39
CA GLY A 203 7.18 -1.02 20.21
C GLY A 203 8.67 -0.95 19.83
N TYR A 204 9.10 0.11 19.15
CA TYR A 204 10.52 0.37 18.89
C TYR A 204 11.12 1.17 20.05
N GLY A 205 12.06 0.58 20.78
CA GLY A 205 12.88 1.29 21.75
C GLY A 205 14.02 2.01 21.03
N TRP A 206 14.22 3.29 21.31
CA TRP A 206 15.15 4.13 20.56
C TRP A 206 16.05 4.97 21.47
N SER A 207 17.32 5.08 21.11
CA SER A 207 18.29 6.02 21.69
C SER A 207 18.34 7.33 20.89
N VAL A 208 18.11 7.23 19.57
CA VAL A 208 17.97 8.37 18.65
C VAL A 208 16.79 8.11 17.72
N VAL A 209 16.03 9.16 17.40
CA VAL A 209 14.94 9.14 16.40
C VAL A 209 14.94 10.46 15.64
N ALA A 210 14.75 10.39 14.32
CA ALA A 210 14.63 11.55 13.46
C ALA A 210 13.62 11.33 12.33
N GLU A 211 13.08 12.40 11.75
CA GLU A 211 12.07 12.33 10.70
C GLU A 211 12.34 13.33 9.57
N ASN A 212 12.16 12.85 8.35
CA ASN A 212 11.99 13.67 7.16
C ASN A 212 10.58 13.40 6.59
N ILE A 213 9.82 14.46 6.30
CA ILE A 213 8.55 14.35 5.57
C ILE A 213 8.62 15.13 4.27
N ALA A 214 7.79 14.76 3.31
CA ALA A 214 7.61 15.53 2.09
C ALA A 214 6.26 15.20 1.45
N ALA A 215 5.76 16.12 0.63
CA ALA A 215 4.58 15.93 -0.18
C ALA A 215 4.80 16.47 -1.61
N GLY A 216 4.08 15.94 -2.59
CA GLY A 216 4.05 16.46 -3.97
C GLY A 216 5.17 15.96 -4.89
N TYR A 217 6.22 15.34 -4.36
CA TYR A 217 7.26 14.69 -5.17
C TYR A 217 6.72 13.39 -5.79
N GLN A 218 6.92 13.18 -7.09
CA GLN A 218 6.33 12.04 -7.79
C GLN A 218 7.18 10.78 -7.69
N THR A 219 8.48 10.95 -7.47
CA THR A 219 9.46 9.85 -7.51
C THR A 219 10.35 9.80 -6.27
N ALA A 220 10.89 8.60 -5.99
CA ALA A 220 11.87 8.37 -4.94
C ALA A 220 13.14 9.23 -5.10
N THR A 221 13.59 9.46 -6.34
CA THR A 221 14.77 10.30 -6.60
C THR A 221 14.50 11.76 -6.26
N GLU A 222 13.36 12.30 -6.69
CA GLU A 222 13.02 13.70 -6.44
C GLU A 222 12.84 13.97 -4.94
N VAL A 223 12.16 13.08 -4.21
CA VAL A 223 11.94 13.28 -2.77
C VAL A 223 13.24 13.20 -1.97
N VAL A 224 14.12 12.23 -2.27
CA VAL A 224 15.43 12.13 -1.60
C VAL A 224 16.30 13.35 -1.91
N GLN A 225 16.29 13.84 -3.16
CA GLN A 225 17.01 15.07 -3.50
C GLN A 225 16.41 16.29 -2.76
N GLY A 226 15.09 16.35 -2.61
CA GLY A 226 14.41 17.36 -1.80
C GLY A 226 14.88 17.36 -0.35
N TRP A 227 15.03 16.18 0.26
CA TRP A 227 15.61 16.07 1.60
C TRP A 227 17.09 16.45 1.65
N ILE A 228 17.90 16.06 0.66
CA ILE A 228 19.33 16.41 0.57
C ILE A 228 19.55 17.93 0.48
N ASN A 229 18.65 18.64 -0.21
CA ASN A 229 18.73 20.08 -0.45
C ASN A 229 18.16 20.94 0.70
N SER A 230 17.46 20.32 1.66
CA SER A 230 16.94 21.00 2.84
C SER A 230 17.90 20.81 4.02
N ASN A 231 18.44 21.89 4.57
CA ASN A 231 19.44 21.80 5.66
C ASN A 231 18.97 20.94 6.84
N GLY A 232 17.71 21.08 7.26
CA GLY A 232 17.15 20.28 8.36
C GLY A 232 17.03 18.80 8.01
N HIS A 233 16.48 18.47 6.83
CA HIS A 233 16.32 17.09 6.41
C HIS A 233 17.67 16.41 6.09
N ARG A 234 18.61 17.18 5.54
CA ARG A 234 19.98 16.75 5.26
C ARG A 234 20.73 16.40 6.55
N ALA A 235 20.52 17.15 7.63
CA ALA A 235 21.12 16.83 8.93
C ALA A 235 20.69 15.44 9.43
N ASN A 236 19.42 15.05 9.24
CA ASN A 236 18.94 13.70 9.57
C ASN A 236 19.58 12.62 8.69
N LEU A 237 19.70 12.87 7.38
CA LEU A 237 20.37 11.96 6.44
C LEU A 237 21.85 11.74 6.79
N LEU A 238 22.51 12.77 7.32
CA LEU A 238 23.92 12.76 7.71
C LEU A 238 24.15 12.48 9.20
N ASN A 239 23.11 12.12 9.96
CA ASN A 239 23.28 11.79 11.37
C ASN A 239 24.10 10.49 11.50
N PRO A 240 25.28 10.49 12.16
CA PRO A 240 26.08 9.28 12.34
C PRO A 240 25.47 8.30 13.34
N ASP A 241 24.59 8.75 14.22
CA ASP A 241 24.06 7.96 15.33
C ASP A 241 22.87 7.07 14.93
N VAL A 242 22.32 7.25 13.71
CA VAL A 242 21.22 6.42 13.20
C VAL A 242 21.76 5.18 12.48
N THR A 243 21.16 4.02 12.77
CA THR A 243 21.56 2.72 12.21
C THR A 243 20.43 2.05 11.43
N GLU A 244 19.18 2.48 11.65
CA GLU A 244 17.99 1.92 11.05
C GLU A 244 17.09 2.99 10.43
N ILE A 245 16.27 2.57 9.48
CA ILE A 245 15.36 3.43 8.73
C ILE A 245 14.00 2.77 8.53
N GLY A 246 12.94 3.57 8.48
CA GLY A 246 11.61 3.18 8.05
C GLY A 246 11.07 4.15 7.02
N ILE A 247 10.43 3.63 5.97
CA ILE A 247 9.88 4.44 4.89
C ILE A 247 8.36 4.26 4.81
N GLY A 248 7.65 5.37 4.73
CA GLY A 248 6.22 5.46 4.47
C GLY A 248 5.96 6.19 3.16
N TYR A 249 5.11 5.61 2.32
CA TYR A 249 4.68 6.21 1.07
C TYR A 249 3.18 6.01 0.87
N TYR A 250 2.48 7.09 0.52
CA TYR A 250 1.08 7.02 0.16
C TYR A 250 0.78 7.86 -1.09
N PHE A 251 0.06 7.27 -2.04
CA PHE A 251 -0.48 7.97 -3.20
C PHE A 251 -2.01 8.05 -3.14
N LEU A 252 -2.53 9.26 -2.96
CA LEU A 252 -3.95 9.56 -2.98
C LEU A 252 -4.38 10.06 -4.37
N ALA A 253 -4.87 9.13 -5.19
CA ALA A 253 -5.21 9.38 -6.60
C ALA A 253 -6.33 10.41 -6.83
N SER A 254 -7.16 10.67 -5.82
CA SER A 254 -8.24 11.65 -5.86
C SER A 254 -8.25 12.37 -4.53
N ASP A 255 -7.22 13.18 -4.38
CA ASP A 255 -7.04 14.05 -3.22
C ASP A 255 -7.93 15.29 -3.42
N SER A 256 -8.91 15.42 -2.54
CA SER A 256 -9.89 16.52 -2.53
C SER A 256 -9.75 17.40 -1.28
N GLY A 257 -8.62 17.28 -0.57
CA GLY A 257 -8.27 18.13 0.55
C GLY A 257 -7.90 19.55 0.13
N ASN A 258 -7.77 20.45 1.10
CA ASN A 258 -7.22 21.78 0.90
C ASN A 258 -5.70 21.71 0.64
N GLU A 259 -5.00 20.80 1.29
CA GLU A 259 -3.62 20.44 1.02
C GLU A 259 -3.58 19.26 0.04
N ASN A 260 -3.65 19.56 -1.25
CA ASN A 260 -3.67 18.56 -2.31
C ASN A 260 -2.29 18.32 -2.91
N TRP A 261 -1.64 17.23 -2.50
CA TRP A 261 -0.30 16.90 -2.98
C TRP A 261 -0.21 15.56 -3.72
N ASN A 262 -1.25 14.72 -3.62
CA ASN A 262 -1.34 13.34 -4.15
C ASN A 262 -0.28 12.35 -3.65
N TYR A 263 0.96 12.76 -3.41
CA TYR A 263 2.10 11.93 -3.02
C TYR A 263 2.59 12.38 -1.65
N TYR A 264 2.65 11.44 -0.70
CA TYR A 264 3.01 11.71 0.69
C TYR A 264 4.12 10.76 1.13
N TRP A 265 5.17 11.31 1.72
CA TRP A 265 6.41 10.63 2.00
C TRP A 265 6.85 10.89 3.43
N THR A 266 7.25 9.82 4.12
CA THR A 266 7.85 9.89 5.45
C THR A 266 9.06 8.98 5.49
N GLN A 267 10.16 9.49 6.01
CA GLN A 267 11.38 8.75 6.29
C GLN A 267 11.69 8.93 7.79
N VAL A 268 11.65 7.84 8.54
CA VAL A 268 11.97 7.81 9.97
C VAL A 268 13.30 7.10 10.15
N PHE A 269 14.23 7.73 10.85
CA PHE A 269 15.49 7.12 11.26
C PHE A 269 15.43 6.74 12.73
N GLY A 270 16.18 5.70 13.10
CA GLY A 270 16.32 5.28 14.49
C GLY A 270 17.64 4.58 14.77
N ALA A 271 17.98 4.51 16.05
CA ALA A 271 18.93 3.54 16.58
C ALA A 271 18.33 2.91 17.83
N PRO A 272 18.44 1.58 18.00
CA PRO A 272 17.87 0.90 19.14
C PRO A 272 18.57 1.30 20.45
N VAL A 273 17.87 1.09 21.58
CA VAL A 273 18.44 1.13 22.94
C VAL A 273 19.14 -0.16 23.31
#